data_AF-A0AA88DH55-F1
#
_entry.id   AF-A0AA88DH55-F1
#
_cell.length_a   1.000
_cell.length_b   1.000
_cell.length_c   1.000
_cell.angle_alpha   90.00
_cell.angle_beta   90.00
_cell.angle_gamma   90.00
#
_symmetry.space_group_name_H-M   'P 1'
#
loop_
_entity.id
_entity.type
_entity.pdbx_description
1 polymer ?
#
loop_
_entity_poly.entity_id
_entity_poly.type
_entity_poly.pdbx_seq_one_letter_code
_entity_poly.pdbx_strand_id
1 'polypeptide(L)'
;MEQTGTVIVEKVRDKSTVTRCYSKYPLKFIVPKKLGNSKSDAVWIYTLTYGGGIVSGDCISCEFTIGDGCTTVLTTQASTKVYKSLGSKCSLQVLEARVGSDALLAVIPDPVTCFATARYTQKQVFRMVCDSSLVIVDWVTSGRHESGEKWDFDLYKSTNHIFLEDDEPLLLDTLLLEKGSMCSIAERMQEYQVIAMIVFWGPKMKHIQNQVQEDVSRMMTEQLQFSSPMSAHQTKRSSAHCMNKPNFIASSSVFGPQGIGDKESWKPNSYVKDVKRD
;
A
#
# COMPACT_ATOMS: atom_id res chain seq x y z
N MET A 1 8.46 22.26 -0.31
CA MET A 1 9.45 21.22 -0.64
C MET A 1 9.67 21.27 -2.13
N GLU A 2 10.91 21.20 -2.62
CA GLU A 2 11.14 21.22 -4.06
C GLU A 2 10.78 19.86 -4.68
N GLN A 3 9.92 19.86 -5.70
CA GLN A 3 9.43 18.65 -6.33
C GLN A 3 10.59 17.85 -6.97
N THR A 4 10.63 16.54 -6.71
CA THR A 4 11.65 15.65 -7.31
C THR A 4 11.18 14.96 -8.57
N GLY A 5 9.87 14.81 -8.77
CA GLY A 5 9.33 14.20 -9.99
C GLY A 5 7.90 14.60 -10.29
N THR A 6 7.58 14.59 -11.58
CA THR A 6 6.26 14.91 -12.10
C THR A 6 5.96 14.00 -13.29
N VAL A 7 4.79 13.38 -13.30
CA VAL A 7 4.29 12.62 -14.43
C VAL A 7 2.87 13.08 -14.77
N ILE A 8 2.61 13.30 -16.06
CA ILE A 8 1.27 13.54 -16.58
C ILE A 8 0.95 12.44 -17.60
N VAL A 9 -0.20 11.81 -17.42
CA VAL A 9 -0.76 10.81 -18.33
C VAL A 9 -2.05 11.35 -18.91
N GLU A 10 -2.14 11.38 -20.24
CA GLU A 10 -3.30 11.90 -20.97
C GLU A 10 -3.76 10.93 -22.05
N LYS A 11 -5.01 11.09 -22.50
CA LYS A 11 -5.54 10.38 -23.66
C LYS A 11 -4.99 11.00 -24.94
N VAL A 12 -4.20 10.23 -25.68
CA VAL A 12 -3.71 10.59 -27.00
C VAL A 12 -4.18 9.52 -27.98
N ARG A 13 -5.03 9.92 -28.95
CA ARG A 13 -5.64 8.99 -29.93
C ARG A 13 -6.30 7.79 -29.25
N ASP A 14 -7.14 8.09 -28.26
CA ASP A 14 -7.87 7.13 -27.42
C ASP A 14 -7.01 6.19 -26.58
N LYS A 15 -5.70 6.43 -26.47
CA LYS A 15 -4.77 5.65 -25.66
C LYS A 15 -4.14 6.45 -24.53
N SER A 16 -4.06 5.84 -23.36
CA SER A 16 -3.34 6.36 -22.21
C SER A 16 -1.86 6.52 -22.58
N THR A 17 -1.33 7.73 -22.46
CA THR A 17 0.03 8.07 -22.89
C THR A 17 0.69 9.01 -21.89
N VAL A 18 1.93 8.72 -21.50
CA VAL A 18 2.73 9.68 -20.72
C VAL A 18 3.14 10.84 -21.61
N THR A 19 2.58 12.02 -21.36
CA THR A 19 2.87 13.25 -22.12
C THR A 19 3.91 14.12 -21.44
N ARG A 20 4.06 14.00 -20.12
CA ARG A 20 5.13 14.63 -19.35
C ARG A 20 5.74 13.64 -18.36
N CYS A 21 7.07 13.60 -18.32
CA CYS A 21 7.82 12.81 -17.35
C CYS A 21 9.09 13.56 -16.97
N TYR A 22 9.13 14.04 -15.73
CA TYR A 22 10.26 14.72 -15.13
C TYR A 22 10.68 13.98 -13.87
N SER A 23 11.99 13.84 -13.68
CA SER A 23 12.56 13.29 -12.45
C SER A 23 13.96 13.88 -12.27
N LYS A 24 14.33 14.14 -11.02
CA LYS A 24 15.67 14.56 -10.62
C LYS A 24 16.21 13.61 -9.56
N TYR A 25 17.54 13.53 -9.47
CA TYR A 25 18.21 12.71 -8.47
C TYR A 25 17.64 12.96 -7.06
N PRO A 26 17.38 11.90 -6.26
CA PRO A 26 17.70 10.49 -6.52
C PRO A 26 16.60 9.73 -7.30
N LEU A 27 15.51 10.36 -7.67
CA LEU A 27 14.37 9.73 -8.33
C LEU A 27 14.59 9.50 -9.83
N LYS A 28 14.04 8.40 -10.35
CA LYS A 28 13.87 8.15 -11.78
C LYS A 28 12.52 7.49 -12.05
N PHE A 29 11.93 7.84 -13.19
CA PHE A 29 10.79 7.10 -13.75
C PHE A 29 11.20 6.38 -15.04
N ILE A 30 10.74 5.15 -15.20
CA ILE A 30 10.87 4.37 -16.44
C ILE A 30 9.45 4.06 -16.94
N VAL A 31 9.22 4.37 -18.22
CA VAL A 31 7.93 4.17 -18.90
C VAL A 31 8.14 3.27 -20.11
N PRO A 32 7.93 1.95 -19.98
CA PRO A 32 8.13 1.05 -21.11
C PRO A 32 7.03 1.22 -22.16
N LYS A 33 7.40 1.16 -23.45
CA LYS A 33 6.48 1.40 -24.57
C LYS A 33 5.59 0.20 -24.93
N LYS A 34 5.90 -1.00 -24.43
CA LYS A 34 5.21 -2.25 -24.76
C LYS A 34 5.07 -3.09 -23.50
N LEU A 35 4.02 -2.85 -22.72
CA LEU A 35 3.62 -3.69 -21.60
C LEU A 35 2.18 -4.12 -21.79
N GLY A 36 1.94 -5.43 -21.69
CA GLY A 36 0.62 -6.01 -21.90
C GLY A 36 0.27 -6.33 -23.35
N ASN A 37 -0.96 -6.82 -23.55
CA ASN A 37 -1.48 -7.15 -24.87
C ASN A 37 -1.79 -5.85 -25.63
N SER A 38 -1.68 -5.86 -26.96
CA SER A 38 -2.07 -4.75 -27.85
C SER A 38 -3.48 -4.18 -27.62
N LYS A 39 -4.35 -4.95 -26.94
CA LYS A 39 -5.73 -4.61 -26.60
C LYS A 39 -5.89 -3.90 -25.25
N SER A 40 -4.91 -3.94 -24.35
CA SER A 40 -5.00 -3.27 -23.04
C SER A 40 -4.48 -1.84 -23.16
N ASP A 41 -5.32 -0.86 -22.83
CA ASP A 41 -4.91 0.53 -22.74
C ASP A 41 -4.46 0.85 -21.31
N ALA A 42 -3.19 0.62 -20.99
CA ALA A 42 -2.62 0.94 -19.69
C ALA A 42 -1.16 1.38 -19.81
N VAL A 43 -0.82 2.46 -19.11
CA VAL A 43 0.56 2.94 -18.97
C VAL A 43 1.17 2.35 -17.72
N TRP A 44 2.35 1.75 -17.85
CA TRP A 44 3.14 1.27 -16.72
C TRP A 44 4.29 2.22 -16.44
N ILE A 45 4.43 2.60 -15.18
CA ILE A 45 5.47 3.50 -14.70
C ILE A 45 6.19 2.80 -13.56
N TYR A 46 7.48 2.57 -13.75
CA TYR A 46 8.37 2.07 -12.71
C TYR A 46 9.05 3.25 -12.04
N THR A 47 8.88 3.36 -10.73
CA THR A 47 9.59 4.33 -9.88
C THR A 47 10.85 3.68 -9.33
N LEU A 48 11.97 4.42 -9.38
CA LEU A 48 13.27 3.95 -8.94
C LEU A 48 13.98 5.06 -8.15
N THR A 49 14.83 4.63 -7.23
CA THR A 49 15.74 5.52 -6.49
C THR A 49 17.19 5.13 -6.82
N TYR A 50 17.95 6.06 -7.37
CA TYR A 50 19.39 5.91 -7.59
C TYR A 50 20.11 5.69 -6.24
N GLY A 51 21.12 4.84 -6.24
CA GLY A 51 21.80 4.43 -5.01
C GLY A 51 21.23 3.16 -4.36
N GLY A 52 20.20 2.54 -4.96
CA GLY A 52 19.68 1.25 -4.53
C GLY A 52 18.70 1.33 -3.34
N GLY A 53 18.32 2.53 -2.93
CA GLY A 53 17.38 2.80 -1.85
C GLY A 53 17.44 4.25 -1.39
N ILE A 54 16.69 4.56 -0.35
CA ILE A 54 16.60 5.87 0.28
C ILE A 54 17.64 5.95 1.39
N VAL A 55 18.49 6.98 1.37
CA VAL A 55 19.54 7.21 2.38
C VAL A 55 19.15 8.33 3.35
N SER A 56 19.93 8.47 4.43
CA SER A 56 19.59 9.36 5.55
C SER A 56 19.41 10.81 5.13
N GLY A 57 18.20 11.34 5.36
CA GLY A 57 17.85 12.73 5.07
C GLY A 57 17.36 12.96 3.64
N ASP A 58 17.27 11.92 2.82
CA ASP A 58 16.63 12.02 1.50
C ASP A 58 15.19 12.50 1.63
N CYS A 59 14.81 13.36 0.70
CA CYS A 59 13.44 13.82 0.55
C CYS A 59 13.02 13.65 -0.90
N ILE A 60 12.06 12.77 -1.15
CA ILE A 60 11.49 12.50 -2.46
C ILE A 60 10.04 12.99 -2.46
N SER A 61 9.70 13.85 -3.42
CA SER A 61 8.35 14.36 -3.65
C SER A 61 7.96 14.15 -5.11
N CYS A 62 6.92 13.36 -5.35
CA CYS A 62 6.41 12.99 -6.66
C CYS A 62 4.98 13.48 -6.84
N GLU A 63 4.68 13.99 -8.03
CA GLU A 63 3.31 14.32 -8.42
C GLU A 63 2.89 13.55 -9.67
N PHE A 64 1.68 13.03 -9.64
CA PHE A 64 1.05 12.34 -10.75
C PHE A 64 -0.25 13.03 -11.11
N THR A 65 -0.48 13.27 -12.40
CA THR A 65 -1.78 13.69 -12.92
C THR A 65 -2.23 12.67 -13.95
N ILE A 66 -3.31 11.97 -13.65
CA ILE A 66 -3.90 10.96 -14.50
C ILE A 66 -5.16 11.57 -15.10
N GLY A 67 -5.11 11.90 -16.39
CA GLY A 67 -6.21 12.52 -17.11
C GLY A 67 -7.40 11.57 -17.30
N ASP A 68 -8.52 12.14 -17.73
CA ASP A 68 -9.79 11.43 -17.87
C ASP A 68 -9.67 10.19 -18.76
N GLY A 69 -10.36 9.12 -18.36
CA GLY A 69 -10.37 7.83 -19.05
C GLY A 69 -9.03 7.10 -19.13
N CYS A 70 -7.95 7.65 -18.54
CA CYS A 70 -6.63 7.02 -18.58
C CYS A 70 -6.52 5.89 -17.56
N THR A 71 -5.74 4.86 -17.91
CA THR A 71 -5.36 3.80 -16.96
C THR A 71 -3.85 3.83 -16.77
N THR A 72 -3.42 3.97 -15.52
CA THR A 72 -2.02 4.04 -15.12
C THR A 72 -1.72 3.07 -14.00
N VAL A 73 -0.63 2.33 -14.15
CA VAL A 73 -0.05 1.47 -13.13
C VAL A 73 1.28 2.08 -12.70
N LEU A 74 1.38 2.43 -11.43
CA LEU A 74 2.59 2.88 -10.78
C LEU A 74 3.12 1.74 -9.90
N THR A 75 4.32 1.30 -10.18
CA THR A 75 4.99 0.24 -9.42
C THR A 75 6.48 0.56 -9.26
N THR A 76 7.22 -0.31 -8.59
CA THR A 76 8.67 -0.22 -8.43
C THR A 76 9.34 -1.36 -9.18
N GLN A 77 10.64 -1.25 -9.41
CA GLN A 77 11.42 -2.35 -9.99
C GLN A 77 11.82 -3.40 -8.94
N ALA A 78 11.90 -2.99 -7.69
CA ALA A 78 12.29 -3.80 -6.56
C ALA A 78 11.84 -3.12 -5.26
N SER A 79 11.93 -3.85 -4.14
CA SER A 79 11.66 -3.33 -2.80
C SER A 79 12.40 -2.02 -2.52
N THR A 80 11.68 -1.06 -1.94
CA THR A 80 12.26 0.23 -1.54
C THR A 80 13.06 0.03 -0.26
N LYS A 81 14.38 -0.07 -0.40
CA LYS A 81 15.30 -0.18 0.74
C LYS A 81 15.44 1.18 1.39
N VAL A 82 15.31 1.24 2.72
CA VAL A 82 15.60 2.47 3.48
C VAL A 82 16.77 2.20 4.39
N TYR A 83 17.87 2.90 4.15
CA TYR A 83 19.12 2.72 4.88
C TYR A 83 19.06 3.37 6.27
N LYS A 84 20.05 3.02 7.08
CA LYS A 84 20.22 3.52 8.45
C LYS A 84 20.21 5.05 8.49
N SER A 85 19.62 5.63 9.52
CA SER A 85 19.71 7.06 9.72
C SER A 85 21.04 7.49 10.34
N LEU A 86 21.54 8.66 9.94
CA LEU A 86 22.67 9.35 10.56
C LEU A 86 22.12 10.39 11.55
N GLY A 87 22.31 10.12 12.85
CA GLY A 87 21.76 10.95 13.92
C GLY A 87 20.22 10.87 13.98
N SER A 88 19.55 12.01 14.11
CA SER A 88 18.09 12.10 14.20
C SER A 88 17.38 12.36 12.87
N LYS A 89 18.12 12.35 11.75
CA LYS A 89 17.55 12.62 10.43
C LYS A 89 16.44 11.62 10.09
N CYS A 90 15.40 12.07 9.40
CA CYS A 90 14.35 11.22 8.90
C CYS A 90 14.29 11.39 7.38
N SER A 91 14.21 10.28 6.66
CA SER A 91 14.00 10.31 5.22
C SER A 91 12.50 10.36 4.93
N LEU A 92 12.11 11.12 3.91
CA LEU A 92 10.72 11.39 3.58
C LEU A 92 10.42 11.03 2.12
N GLN A 93 9.31 10.34 1.89
CA GLN A 93 8.72 10.20 0.56
C GLN A 93 7.30 10.76 0.55
N VAL A 94 7.00 11.62 -0.41
CA VAL A 94 5.66 12.17 -0.63
C VAL A 94 5.23 11.83 -2.04
N LEU A 95 4.06 11.22 -2.18
CA LEU A 95 3.38 11.00 -3.46
C LEU A 95 2.06 11.75 -3.43
N GLU A 96 1.85 12.63 -4.41
CA GLU A 96 0.56 13.26 -4.63
C GLU A 96 0.03 12.87 -6.01
N ALA A 97 -1.21 12.43 -6.09
CA ALA A 97 -1.83 12.02 -7.34
C ALA A 97 -3.20 12.69 -7.50
N ARG A 98 -3.45 13.25 -8.69
CA ARG A 98 -4.78 13.66 -9.15
C ARG A 98 -5.28 12.66 -10.17
N VAL A 99 -6.50 12.17 -10.00
CA VAL A 99 -7.10 11.16 -10.86
C VAL A 99 -8.40 11.71 -11.43
N GLY A 100 -8.47 11.79 -12.76
CA GLY A 100 -9.59 12.34 -13.52
C GLY A 100 -10.79 11.41 -13.64
N SER A 101 -11.81 11.89 -14.35
CA SER A 101 -13.08 11.19 -14.55
C SER A 101 -12.88 9.91 -15.34
N ASP A 102 -13.55 8.83 -14.93
CA ASP A 102 -13.38 7.48 -15.47
C ASP A 102 -11.90 7.01 -15.53
N ALA A 103 -10.96 7.64 -14.81
CA ALA A 103 -9.58 7.22 -14.82
C ALA A 103 -9.32 6.12 -13.79
N LEU A 104 -8.30 5.29 -14.03
CA LEU A 104 -7.82 4.28 -13.09
C LEU A 104 -6.34 4.53 -12.76
N LEU A 105 -6.03 4.68 -11.47
CA LEU A 105 -4.68 4.63 -10.97
C LEU A 105 -4.49 3.39 -10.08
N ALA A 106 -3.52 2.54 -10.41
CA ALA A 106 -3.10 1.44 -9.55
C ALA A 106 -1.69 1.72 -9.02
N VAL A 107 -1.55 1.98 -7.72
CA VAL A 107 -0.26 2.12 -7.03
C VAL A 107 0.06 0.81 -6.34
N ILE A 108 0.90 0.00 -6.99
CA ILE A 108 1.23 -1.37 -6.58
C ILE A 108 2.75 -1.57 -6.50
N PRO A 109 3.46 -0.85 -5.62
CA PRO A 109 4.89 -1.01 -5.44
C PRO A 109 5.24 -2.34 -4.77
N ASP A 110 6.50 -2.75 -4.89
CA ASP A 110 7.16 -3.70 -4.01
C ASP A 110 7.22 -3.15 -2.57
N PRO A 111 7.47 -3.98 -1.54
CA PRO A 111 7.36 -3.50 -0.17
C PRO A 111 8.49 -2.55 0.19
N VAL A 112 8.25 -1.71 1.19
CA VAL A 112 9.31 -0.98 1.88
C VAL A 112 10.08 -1.94 2.79
N THR A 113 11.41 -1.85 2.77
CA THR A 113 12.31 -2.63 3.64
C THR A 113 13.23 -1.67 4.38
N CYS A 114 12.86 -1.35 5.63
CA CYS A 114 13.69 -0.51 6.49
C CYS A 114 14.81 -1.33 7.13
N PHE A 115 16.05 -0.82 7.05
CA PHE A 115 17.20 -1.45 7.70
C PHE A 115 17.27 -1.03 9.17
N ALA A 116 18.12 -1.71 9.96
CA ALA A 116 18.36 -1.35 11.35
C ALA A 116 18.62 0.16 11.53
N THR A 117 17.99 0.77 12.54
CA THR A 117 18.07 2.22 12.86
C THR A 117 17.62 3.17 11.75
N ALA A 118 16.89 2.70 10.74
CA ALA A 118 16.27 3.58 9.75
C ALA A 118 15.18 4.44 10.40
N ARG A 119 15.01 5.68 9.92
CA ARG A 119 13.92 6.58 10.28
C ARG A 119 13.26 7.06 8.99
N TYR A 120 12.03 6.62 8.76
CA TYR A 120 11.33 6.80 7.50
C TYR A 120 9.89 7.25 7.70
N THR A 121 9.50 8.24 6.92
CA THR A 121 8.10 8.64 6.77
C THR A 121 7.73 8.61 5.30
N GLN A 122 6.56 8.04 4.98
CA GLN A 122 5.92 8.21 3.70
C GLN A 122 4.53 8.82 3.85
N LYS A 123 4.15 9.63 2.87
CA LYS A 123 2.82 10.23 2.76
C LYS A 123 2.32 10.08 1.33
N GLN A 124 1.15 9.50 1.17
CA GLN A 124 0.48 9.37 -0.12
C GLN A 124 -0.85 10.13 -0.07
N VAL A 125 -1.06 11.01 -1.05
CA VAL A 125 -2.26 11.84 -1.17
C VAL A 125 -2.89 11.59 -2.53
N PHE A 126 -4.14 11.14 -2.52
CA PHE A 126 -4.92 10.87 -3.71
C PHE A 126 -6.10 11.82 -3.76
N ARG A 127 -6.25 12.54 -4.86
CA ARG A 127 -7.34 13.48 -5.12
C ARG A 127 -8.13 12.91 -6.29
N MET A 128 -9.35 12.51 -6.00
CA MET A 128 -10.19 11.70 -6.86
C MET A 128 -11.43 12.50 -7.25
N VAL A 129 -12.00 12.21 -8.41
CA VAL A 129 -13.40 12.56 -8.71
C VAL A 129 -14.30 11.35 -8.49
N CYS A 130 -15.61 11.57 -8.43
CA CYS A 130 -16.57 10.54 -8.03
C CYS A 130 -16.48 9.26 -8.89
N ASP A 131 -16.32 9.35 -10.20
CA ASP A 131 -16.27 8.18 -11.08
C ASP A 131 -14.86 7.61 -11.32
N SER A 132 -13.83 8.19 -10.69
CA SER A 132 -12.46 7.66 -10.73
C SER A 132 -12.33 6.32 -10.00
N SER A 133 -11.32 5.54 -10.36
CA SER A 133 -10.96 4.28 -9.71
C SER A 133 -9.51 4.28 -9.20
N LEU A 134 -9.27 3.63 -8.07
CA LEU A 134 -7.98 3.61 -7.41
C LEU A 134 -7.70 2.25 -6.77
N VAL A 135 -6.46 1.80 -6.89
CA VAL A 135 -5.89 0.69 -6.10
C VAL A 135 -4.63 1.19 -5.42
N ILE A 136 -4.51 0.95 -4.11
CA ILE A 136 -3.28 1.21 -3.36
C ILE A 136 -2.85 -0.09 -2.69
N VAL A 137 -1.59 -0.46 -2.85
CA VAL A 137 -0.92 -1.47 -2.02
C VAL A 137 0.20 -0.76 -1.28
N ASP A 138 0.06 -0.65 0.05
CA ASP A 138 1.05 -0.07 0.95
C ASP A 138 1.47 -1.13 1.96
N TRP A 139 2.73 -1.52 1.92
CA TRP A 139 3.21 -2.67 2.68
C TRP A 139 4.68 -2.55 3.03
N VAL A 140 5.01 -3.10 4.19
CA VAL A 140 6.33 -3.04 4.80
C VAL A 140 6.74 -4.42 5.30
N THR A 141 8.01 -4.73 5.10
CA THR A 141 8.66 -5.93 5.63
C THR A 141 9.38 -5.63 6.94
N SER A 142 9.61 -6.66 7.75
CA SER A 142 10.31 -6.54 9.04
C SER A 142 11.75 -6.02 8.91
N GLY A 143 12.36 -6.12 7.73
CA GLY A 143 13.71 -5.65 7.48
C GLY A 143 14.48 -6.65 6.63
N ARG A 144 15.80 -6.73 6.83
CA ARG A 144 16.64 -7.73 6.15
C ARG A 144 16.57 -9.04 6.91
N HIS A 145 15.47 -9.77 6.73
CA HIS A 145 15.22 -11.03 7.44
C HIS A 145 16.38 -12.03 7.32
N GLU A 146 16.91 -12.22 6.10
CA GLU A 146 18.05 -13.10 5.82
C GLU A 146 19.37 -12.64 6.46
N SER A 147 19.46 -11.37 6.86
CA SER A 147 20.60 -10.81 7.60
C SER A 147 20.36 -10.77 9.12
N GLY A 148 19.25 -11.33 9.60
CA GLY A 148 18.85 -11.33 11.01
C GLY A 148 18.17 -10.04 11.49
N GLU A 149 17.98 -9.05 10.62
CA GLU A 149 17.33 -7.79 10.99
C GLU A 149 15.80 -7.93 10.93
N LYS A 150 15.13 -7.84 12.09
CA LYS A 150 13.69 -8.03 12.23
C LYS A 150 13.09 -6.96 13.12
N TRP A 151 12.41 -6.00 12.50
CA TRP A 151 11.79 -4.84 13.12
C TRP A 151 12.79 -3.94 13.88
N ASP A 152 14.04 -3.89 13.40
CA ASP A 152 15.18 -3.19 14.04
C ASP A 152 15.33 -1.72 13.62
N PHE A 153 14.44 -1.21 12.78
CA PHE A 153 14.39 0.22 12.44
C PHE A 153 13.83 1.05 13.61
N ASP A 154 14.16 2.34 13.65
CA ASP A 154 13.74 3.22 14.75
C ASP A 154 12.35 3.82 14.50
N LEU A 155 12.02 4.13 13.25
CA LEU A 155 10.74 4.72 12.85
C LEU A 155 10.36 4.32 11.43
N TYR A 156 9.15 3.80 11.27
CA TYR A 156 8.43 3.72 10.01
C TYR A 156 7.05 4.33 10.21
N LYS A 157 6.73 5.37 9.44
CA LYS A 157 5.39 5.97 9.40
C LYS A 157 4.89 5.98 7.97
N SER A 158 3.75 5.35 7.70
CA SER A 158 3.02 5.51 6.44
C SER A 158 1.70 6.19 6.70
N THR A 159 1.33 7.13 5.83
CA THR A 159 0.07 7.86 5.92
C THR A 159 -0.55 7.97 4.54
N ASN A 160 -1.77 7.47 4.39
CA ASN A 160 -2.55 7.48 3.15
C ASN A 160 -3.77 8.38 3.32
N HIS A 161 -3.87 9.41 2.48
CA HIS A 161 -5.01 10.32 2.43
C HIS A 161 -5.70 10.18 1.08
N ILE A 162 -7.01 9.96 1.09
CA ILE A 162 -7.84 9.99 -0.11
C ILE A 162 -8.89 11.08 0.07
N PHE A 163 -8.96 11.98 -0.91
CA PHE A 163 -9.92 13.06 -0.99
C PHE A 163 -10.77 12.91 -2.24
N LEU A 164 -12.06 13.25 -2.12
CA LEU A 164 -12.95 13.49 -3.25
C LEU A 164 -12.86 14.96 -3.70
N GLU A 165 -13.81 15.39 -4.51
CA GLU A 165 -13.97 16.77 -4.96
C GLU A 165 -14.13 17.72 -3.76
N ASP A 166 -13.78 18.99 -3.95
CA ASP A 166 -13.85 20.04 -2.92
C ASP A 166 -13.09 19.72 -1.60
N ASP A 167 -12.02 18.94 -1.69
CA ASP A 167 -11.19 18.53 -0.55
C ASP A 167 -11.94 17.68 0.51
N GLU A 168 -13.06 17.04 0.13
CA GLU A 168 -13.80 16.16 1.04
C GLU A 168 -12.98 14.91 1.40
N PRO A 169 -12.66 14.68 2.70
CA PRO A 169 -11.85 13.53 3.11
C PRO A 169 -12.67 12.23 3.04
N LEU A 170 -12.15 11.25 2.31
CA LEU A 170 -12.77 9.94 2.14
C LEU A 170 -12.11 8.86 3.00
N LEU A 171 -10.77 8.84 3.03
CA LEU A 171 -10.00 7.88 3.82
C LEU A 171 -8.75 8.53 4.39
N LEU A 172 -8.51 8.27 5.67
CA LEU A 172 -7.24 8.52 6.35
C LEU A 172 -6.77 7.23 7.02
N ASP A 173 -5.67 6.67 6.53
CA ASP A 173 -4.97 5.57 7.19
C ASP A 173 -3.59 6.05 7.65
N THR A 174 -3.16 5.59 8.82
CA THR A 174 -1.79 5.78 9.29
C THR A 174 -1.27 4.55 10.01
N LEU A 175 -0.20 3.98 9.48
CA LEU A 175 0.60 2.94 10.14
C LEU A 175 1.83 3.59 10.77
N LEU A 176 1.92 3.51 12.10
CA LEU A 176 3.08 3.98 12.86
C LEU A 176 3.75 2.81 13.58
N LEU A 177 4.99 2.55 13.19
CA LEU A 177 5.89 1.62 13.85
C LEU A 177 7.10 2.41 14.34
N GLU A 178 7.07 2.77 15.62
CA GLU A 178 8.16 3.49 16.27
C GLU A 178 8.75 2.64 17.40
N LYS A 179 10.07 2.74 17.57
CA LYS A 179 10.77 2.13 18.69
C LYS A 179 10.31 2.80 19.99
N GLY A 180 9.52 2.06 20.77
CA GLY A 180 9.02 2.52 22.06
C GLY A 180 10.06 2.34 23.16
N SER A 181 9.93 3.11 24.24
CA SER A 181 10.76 2.97 25.43
C SER A 181 10.46 1.71 26.25
N MET A 182 9.20 1.23 26.21
CA MET A 182 8.72 0.10 27.01
C MET A 182 8.61 -1.21 26.24
N CYS A 183 8.40 -1.13 24.92
CA CYS A 183 8.21 -2.29 24.05
C CYS A 183 8.74 -1.98 22.65
N SER A 184 9.64 -2.83 22.18
CA SER A 184 10.21 -2.79 20.84
C SER A 184 9.15 -3.07 19.77
N ILE A 185 9.47 -2.73 18.51
CA ILE A 185 8.58 -3.05 17.39
C ILE A 185 8.49 -4.57 17.22
N ALA A 186 9.62 -5.29 17.36
CA ALA A 186 9.67 -6.75 17.28
C ALA A 186 8.76 -7.43 18.31
N GLU A 187 8.70 -6.95 19.55
CA GLU A 187 7.80 -7.51 20.56
C GLU A 187 6.32 -7.25 20.24
N ARG A 188 5.97 -6.13 19.59
CA ARG A 188 4.57 -5.89 19.17
C ARG A 188 4.20 -6.73 17.95
N MET A 189 5.12 -6.88 17.01
CA MET A 189 4.91 -7.59 15.75
C MET A 189 5.10 -9.11 15.86
N GLN A 190 5.77 -9.57 16.92
CA GLN A 190 5.99 -10.97 17.22
C GLN A 190 6.65 -11.68 16.02
N GLU A 191 6.03 -12.74 15.52
CA GLU A 191 6.58 -13.56 14.42
C GLU A 191 6.16 -13.05 13.04
N TYR A 192 5.28 -12.06 12.96
CA TYR A 192 4.85 -11.50 11.67
C TYR A 192 6.01 -10.74 11.01
N GLN A 193 6.18 -10.95 9.72
CA GLN A 193 7.28 -10.37 8.93
C GLN A 193 6.79 -9.32 7.94
N VAL A 194 5.48 -9.25 7.69
CA VAL A 194 4.89 -8.34 6.71
C VAL A 194 3.62 -7.72 7.28
N ILE A 195 3.44 -6.42 7.05
CA ILE A 195 2.17 -5.73 7.21
C ILE A 195 1.82 -5.11 5.85
N ALA A 196 0.59 -5.30 5.40
CA ALA A 196 0.07 -4.73 4.17
C ALA A 196 -1.29 -4.09 4.39
N MET A 197 -1.52 -3.03 3.64
CA MET A 197 -2.80 -2.37 3.46
C MET A 197 -3.10 -2.36 1.96
N ILE A 198 -4.30 -2.79 1.59
CA ILE A 198 -4.80 -2.73 0.23
C ILE A 198 -6.10 -1.93 0.23
N VAL A 199 -6.17 -0.91 -0.62
CA VAL A 199 -7.37 -0.08 -0.77
C VAL A 199 -7.88 -0.24 -2.18
N PHE A 200 -9.18 -0.56 -2.32
CA PHE A 200 -9.88 -0.55 -3.59
C PHE A 200 -10.94 0.55 -3.57
N TRP A 201 -11.00 1.33 -4.65
CA TRP A 201 -12.00 2.38 -4.81
C TRP A 201 -12.48 2.47 -6.26
N GLY A 202 -13.77 2.76 -6.43
CA GLY A 202 -14.34 3.20 -7.69
C GLY A 202 -14.90 2.09 -8.58
N PRO A 203 -15.64 2.47 -9.63
CA PRO A 203 -16.46 1.56 -10.42
C PRO A 203 -15.66 0.43 -11.09
N LYS A 204 -14.44 0.71 -11.57
CA LYS A 204 -13.62 -0.28 -12.27
C LYS A 204 -13.11 -1.38 -11.33
N MET A 205 -13.08 -1.15 -10.02
CA MET A 205 -12.55 -2.07 -9.02
C MET A 205 -13.61 -2.95 -8.33
N LYS A 206 -14.89 -2.72 -8.60
CA LYS A 206 -16.02 -3.36 -7.89
C LYS A 206 -15.97 -4.89 -7.91
N HIS A 207 -15.64 -5.49 -9.05
CA HIS A 207 -15.54 -6.95 -9.16
C HIS A 207 -14.41 -7.51 -8.29
N ILE A 208 -13.23 -6.89 -8.36
CA ILE A 208 -12.06 -7.28 -7.56
C ILE A 208 -12.33 -7.08 -6.07
N GLN A 209 -12.95 -5.96 -5.70
CA GLN A 209 -13.36 -5.68 -4.33
C GLN A 209 -14.22 -6.81 -3.75
N ASN A 210 -15.26 -7.24 -4.47
CA ASN A 210 -16.15 -8.30 -4.00
C ASN A 210 -15.39 -9.63 -3.85
N GLN A 211 -14.58 -9.98 -4.85
CA GLN A 211 -13.79 -11.21 -4.82
C GLN A 211 -12.85 -11.24 -3.62
N VAL A 212 -12.10 -10.15 -3.39
CA VAL A 212 -11.15 -10.05 -2.27
C VAL A 212 -11.90 -10.12 -0.93
N GLN A 213 -13.06 -9.48 -0.81
CA GLN A 213 -13.85 -9.53 0.43
C GLN A 213 -14.35 -10.95 0.74
N GLU A 214 -14.82 -11.67 -0.28
CA GLU A 214 -15.22 -13.08 -0.16
C GLU A 214 -14.04 -13.97 0.21
N ASP A 215 -12.88 -13.76 -0.44
CA ASP A 215 -11.66 -14.51 -0.18
C ASP A 215 -11.15 -14.30 1.24
N VAL A 216 -11.08 -13.05 1.71
CA VAL A 216 -10.69 -12.73 3.10
C VAL A 216 -11.67 -13.36 4.09
N SER A 217 -12.98 -13.25 3.85
CA SER A 217 -14.00 -13.83 4.73
C SER A 217 -13.88 -15.35 4.84
N ARG A 218 -13.65 -16.02 3.70
CA ARG A 218 -13.42 -17.47 3.63
C ARG A 218 -12.15 -17.85 4.38
N MET A 219 -11.03 -17.19 4.11
CA MET A 219 -9.74 -17.45 4.76
C MET A 219 -9.81 -17.29 6.28
N MET A 220 -10.45 -16.23 6.78
CA MET A 220 -10.56 -16.00 8.22
C MET A 220 -11.52 -17.01 8.88
N THR A 221 -12.57 -17.45 8.19
CA THR A 221 -13.47 -18.49 8.70
C THR A 221 -12.75 -19.84 8.83
N GLU A 222 -11.99 -20.25 7.82
CA GLU A 222 -11.23 -21.51 7.84
C GLU A 222 -10.19 -21.55 8.98
N GLN A 223 -9.47 -20.45 9.20
CA GLN A 223 -8.48 -20.36 10.28
C GLN A 223 -9.11 -20.41 11.68
N LEU A 224 -10.29 -19.79 11.85
CA LEU A 224 -11.01 -19.80 13.13
C LEU A 224 -11.64 -21.17 13.43
N GLN A 225 -12.11 -21.91 12.41
CA GLN A 225 -12.69 -23.24 12.59
C GLN A 225 -11.65 -24.30 13.02
N PHE A 226 -10.41 -24.20 12.54
CA PHE A 226 -9.31 -25.06 13.00
C PHE A 226 -8.92 -24.87 14.48
N SER A 227 -9.48 -23.85 15.15
CA SER A 227 -9.22 -23.54 16.56
C SER A 227 -10.30 -24.08 17.53
N SER A 228 -11.29 -24.83 17.04
CA SER A 228 -12.33 -25.42 17.90
C SER A 228 -11.99 -26.87 18.30
N PRO A 229 -11.97 -27.23 19.60
CA PRO A 229 -11.65 -28.58 20.04
C PRO A 229 -12.87 -29.49 19.84
N MET A 230 -12.84 -30.35 18.82
CA MET A 230 -13.78 -31.48 18.73
C MET A 230 -13.18 -32.75 19.32
N SER A 231 -13.90 -33.27 20.33
CA SER A 231 -13.82 -34.60 20.94
C SER A 231 -12.73 -34.85 21.98
N ALA A 232 -13.15 -34.76 23.24
CA ALA A 232 -12.45 -35.28 24.40
C ALA A 232 -12.51 -36.81 24.42
N HIS A 233 -11.39 -37.49 24.19
CA HIS A 233 -11.07 -38.77 24.83
C HIS A 233 -9.58 -38.83 25.20
N GLN A 234 -9.36 -38.82 26.52
CA GLN A 234 -8.17 -39.22 27.30
C GLN A 234 -6.77 -39.10 26.65
N THR A 235 -5.88 -38.29 27.22
CA THR A 235 -4.90 -38.71 28.26
C THR A 235 -4.20 -37.46 28.83
N LYS A 236 -3.98 -37.42 30.15
CA LYS A 236 -3.27 -36.36 30.90
C LYS A 236 -1.89 -36.04 30.29
N ARG A 237 -1.60 -34.76 30.01
CA ARG A 237 -0.27 -34.12 30.20
C ARG A 237 -0.33 -32.58 30.11
N SER A 238 0.34 -31.96 31.09
CA SER A 238 0.82 -30.57 31.26
C SER A 238 0.09 -29.40 30.57
N SER A 239 -0.34 -28.47 31.41
CA SER A 239 -0.75 -27.10 31.14
C SER A 239 0.24 -26.28 30.30
N ALA A 240 -0.14 -25.99 29.06
CA ALA A 240 -0.01 -24.68 28.42
C ALA A 240 -0.90 -24.73 27.17
N HIS A 241 -2.08 -24.09 27.21
CA HIS A 241 -2.87 -23.85 26.01
C HIS A 241 -2.09 -22.86 25.13
N CYS A 242 -1.20 -23.38 24.29
CA CYS A 242 -0.65 -22.62 23.19
C CYS A 242 -1.72 -22.59 22.09
N MET A 243 -2.54 -21.54 22.11
CA MET A 243 -3.26 -21.14 20.90
C MET A 243 -2.18 -20.80 19.87
N ASN A 244 -1.95 -21.70 18.90
CA ASN A 244 -1.01 -21.43 17.82
C ASN A 244 -1.50 -20.19 17.06
N LYS A 245 -0.68 -19.12 17.03
CA LYS A 245 -1.01 -17.89 16.30
C LYS A 245 -1.15 -18.20 14.80
N PRO A 246 -2.15 -17.65 14.11
CA PRO A 246 -2.33 -17.89 12.69
C PRO A 246 -1.17 -17.33 11.88
N ASN A 247 -0.75 -18.05 10.84
CA ASN A 247 0.36 -17.62 9.96
C ASN A 247 0.01 -16.40 9.10
N PHE A 248 -1.26 -16.03 9.04
CA PHE A 248 -1.76 -14.90 8.28
C PHE A 248 -3.01 -14.35 8.95
N ILE A 249 -3.10 -13.03 9.14
CA ILE A 249 -4.29 -12.35 9.64
C ILE A 249 -4.71 -11.35 8.58
N ALA A 250 -5.96 -11.43 8.14
CA ALA A 250 -6.56 -10.49 7.22
C ALA A 250 -7.86 -9.92 7.77
N SER A 251 -8.15 -8.66 7.46
CA SER A 251 -9.46 -8.10 7.72
C SER A 251 -9.87 -7.23 6.56
N SER A 252 -11.12 -7.38 6.11
CA SER A 252 -11.72 -6.52 5.10
C SER A 252 -12.81 -5.67 5.73
N SER A 253 -12.77 -4.36 5.54
CA SER A 253 -13.78 -3.40 6.00
C SER A 253 -14.25 -2.55 4.85
N VAL A 254 -15.42 -1.93 4.98
CA VAL A 254 -16.00 -1.11 3.93
C VAL A 254 -16.10 0.36 4.40
N PHE A 255 -15.75 1.32 3.54
CA PHE A 255 -15.72 2.76 3.82
C PHE A 255 -16.37 3.60 2.70
N GLY A 256 -16.64 4.88 2.99
CA GLY A 256 -17.36 5.82 2.12
C GLY A 256 -18.81 6.05 2.55
N PRO A 257 -19.49 7.06 1.97
CA PRO A 257 -20.84 7.45 2.36
C PRO A 257 -21.83 6.29 2.17
N GLN A 258 -22.62 6.00 3.22
CA GLN A 258 -23.75 5.08 3.13
C GLN A 258 -24.86 5.78 2.34
N GLY A 259 -25.12 5.31 1.12
CA GLY A 259 -26.14 5.88 0.25
C GLY A 259 -27.51 5.91 0.93
N ILE A 260 -28.04 7.12 1.14
CA ILE A 260 -29.46 7.34 1.39
C ILE A 260 -30.17 7.25 0.03
N GLY A 261 -30.99 6.20 -0.12
CA GLY A 261 -32.14 6.02 -1.04
C GLY A 261 -32.11 6.61 -2.45
N ASP A 262 -32.07 5.71 -3.46
CA ASP A 262 -32.55 5.79 -4.86
C ASP A 262 -32.30 7.09 -5.64
N LYS A 263 -31.50 7.12 -6.72
CA LYS A 263 -31.40 6.19 -7.87
C LYS A 263 -29.93 6.13 -8.36
N GLU A 264 -29.46 4.94 -8.72
CA GLU A 264 -28.07 4.59 -9.11
C GLU A 264 -27.03 4.54 -7.96
N SER A 265 -27.40 3.78 -6.93
CA SER A 265 -26.56 2.90 -6.10
C SER A 265 -25.04 3.16 -6.04
N TRP A 266 -24.62 4.12 -5.21
CA TRP A 266 -23.28 4.11 -4.63
C TRP A 266 -23.22 3.07 -3.50
N LYS A 267 -22.44 2.00 -3.72
CA LYS A 267 -22.20 0.93 -2.74
C LYS A 267 -20.85 1.16 -2.05
N PRO A 268 -20.69 0.73 -0.79
CA PRO A 268 -19.51 1.09 0.01
C PRO A 268 -18.24 0.36 -0.50
N ASN A 269 -17.04 0.95 -0.31
CA ASN A 269 -15.74 0.53 -0.89
C ASN A 269 -14.85 -0.25 0.09
N SER A 270 -14.03 -1.22 -0.34
CA SER A 270 -13.31 -2.11 0.58
C SER A 270 -11.85 -1.71 0.85
N TYR A 271 -11.46 -1.87 2.11
CA TYR A 271 -10.12 -1.75 2.67
C TYR A 271 -9.74 -3.11 3.23
N VAL A 272 -8.55 -3.61 2.90
CA VAL A 272 -8.02 -4.87 3.43
C VAL A 272 -6.70 -4.60 4.15
N LYS A 273 -6.59 -5.08 5.39
CA LYS A 273 -5.35 -5.06 6.15
C LYS A 273 -4.92 -6.48 6.47
N ASP A 274 -3.70 -6.78 6.05
CA ASP A 274 -3.13 -8.11 6.09
C ASP A 274 -1.80 -8.11 6.84
N VAL A 275 -1.56 -9.18 7.60
CA VAL A 275 -0.31 -9.40 8.35
C VAL A 275 0.11 -10.85 8.16
N LYS A 276 1.33 -11.10 7.67
CA LYS A 276 1.82 -12.45 7.31
C LYS A 276 3.07 -12.85 8.09
N ARG A 277 3.17 -14.13 8.45
CA ARG A 277 4.24 -14.74 9.26
C ARG A 277 5.45 -15.24 8.45
N ASP A 278 5.27 -15.55 7.17
CA ASP A 278 6.31 -16.15 6.31
C ASP A 278 6.44 -15.46 4.95
#